data_AF-A0A835I3C2-F1
#
_entry.id   AF-A0A835I3C2-F1
#
_cell.length_a   1.000
_cell.length_b   1.000
_cell.length_c   1.000
_cell.angle_alpha   90.00
_cell.angle_beta   90.00
_cell.angle_gamma   90.00
#
_symmetry.space_group_name_H-M   'P 1'
#
loop_
_entity.id
_entity.type
_entity.pdbx_description
1 polymer ?
#
loop_
_entity_poly.entity_id
_entity_poly.type
_entity_poly.pdbx_seq_one_letter_code
_entity_poly.pdbx_strand_id
1 'polypeptide(L)'
;MGDTEKAILSCLNTQQEIQDSGDFSKSVNIDHSDIVNVVKSLHGFGLVLAQEIKRENWVLSDEGNQYAEVGSPEVQLFNAVPPQGIARDELQKKVAPLILKIGSQYAVKSKWIEMGKQQVTRKVQCVEDHVKDLLLQIKDGKGIGSEDINLLKRRKLIELQTWNGFSLKKGPNFVLERKKLATDLTRELLQSGDWKNMELKPYNFSAKALPPSGGHLHPLLKACFQYLIFISVFT
;
A
#
# COMPACT_ATOMS: atom_id res chain seq x y z
N MET A 1 -18.85 -2.22 10.35
CA MET A 1 -19.12 -1.10 9.40
C MET A 1 -20.05 -0.05 10.01
N GLY A 2 -21.24 -0.42 10.52
CA GLY A 2 -22.18 0.56 11.09
C GLY A 2 -21.64 1.32 12.32
N ASP A 3 -20.89 0.66 13.19
CA ASP A 3 -20.39 1.28 14.44
C ASP A 3 -19.31 2.33 14.15
N THR A 4 -18.40 2.03 13.22
CA THR A 4 -17.38 2.98 12.74
C THR A 4 -18.00 4.20 12.05
N GLU A 5 -19.04 3.98 11.25
CA GLU A 5 -19.80 5.05 10.58
C GLU A 5 -20.46 5.97 11.61
N LYS A 6 -21.16 5.40 12.60
CA LYS A 6 -21.77 6.18 13.69
C LYS A 6 -20.73 6.94 14.49
N ALA A 7 -19.57 6.35 14.77
CA ALA A 7 -18.47 7.02 15.47
C ALA A 7 -17.96 8.23 14.70
N ILE A 8 -17.72 8.10 13.38
CA ILE A 8 -17.28 9.21 12.51
C ILE A 8 -18.33 10.32 12.46
N LEU A 9 -19.60 9.97 12.22
CA LEU A 9 -20.68 10.96 12.11
C LEU A 9 -20.96 11.65 13.46
N SER A 10 -20.91 10.91 14.58
CA SER A 10 -21.09 11.49 15.92
C SER A 10 -19.92 12.41 16.30
N CYS A 11 -18.70 12.01 15.94
CA CYS A 11 -17.51 12.83 16.11
C CYS A 11 -17.63 14.11 15.27
N LEU A 12 -17.96 14.01 13.98
CA LEU A 12 -18.19 15.18 13.11
C LEU A 12 -19.38 16.03 13.55
N ASN A 13 -20.38 15.47 14.24
CA ASN A 13 -21.46 16.28 14.79
C ASN A 13 -20.97 17.17 15.93
N THR A 14 -20.14 16.61 16.81
CA THR A 14 -19.58 17.28 18.00
C THR A 14 -18.41 18.21 17.64
N GLN A 15 -17.52 17.76 16.77
CA GLN A 15 -16.35 18.45 16.27
C GLN A 15 -16.59 18.81 14.80
N GLN A 16 -16.47 20.07 14.41
CA GLN A 16 -16.76 20.49 13.02
C GLN A 16 -15.85 19.83 11.96
N GLU A 17 -14.67 19.34 12.35
CA GLU A 17 -13.68 18.75 11.47
C GLU A 17 -12.86 17.68 12.19
N ILE A 18 -12.55 16.59 11.48
CA ILE A 18 -11.54 15.61 11.90
C ILE A 18 -10.30 15.88 11.04
N GLN A 19 -9.24 16.39 11.65
CA GLN A 19 -8.03 16.78 10.90
C GLN A 19 -7.27 15.57 10.34
N ASP A 20 -7.23 14.47 11.07
CA ASP A 20 -6.45 13.30 10.71
C ASP A 20 -7.19 12.00 11.08
N SER A 21 -7.52 11.19 10.08
CA SER A 21 -8.15 9.89 10.26
C SER A 21 -7.31 8.88 11.06
N GLY A 22 -5.98 9.00 11.04
CA GLY A 22 -5.05 8.16 11.80
C GLY A 22 -5.01 8.49 13.29
N ASP A 23 -5.06 9.78 13.65
CA ASP A 23 -5.18 10.17 15.06
C ASP A 23 -6.57 9.86 15.61
N PHE A 24 -7.59 10.02 14.77
CA PHE A 24 -8.95 9.58 15.08
C PHE A 24 -9.01 8.06 15.32
N SER A 25 -8.38 7.26 14.46
CA SER A 25 -8.26 5.79 14.62
C SER A 25 -7.71 5.40 16.00
N LYS A 26 -6.64 6.06 16.45
CA LYS A 26 -6.07 5.85 17.79
C LYS A 26 -7.03 6.23 18.92
N SER A 27 -7.76 7.33 18.76
CA SER A 27 -8.69 7.81 19.81
C SER A 27 -9.90 6.90 20.01
N VAL A 28 -10.40 6.29 18.92
CA VAL A 28 -11.58 5.41 18.95
C VAL A 28 -11.20 3.93 19.04
N ASN A 29 -9.90 3.61 18.99
CA ASN A 29 -9.36 2.25 18.99
C ASN A 29 -9.99 1.36 17.89
N ILE A 30 -10.18 1.94 16.71
CA ILE A 30 -10.68 1.25 15.51
C ILE A 30 -9.56 1.23 14.48
N ASP A 31 -9.41 0.13 13.76
CA ASP A 31 -8.40 0.01 12.72
C ASP A 31 -8.54 1.10 11.64
N HIS A 32 -7.40 1.65 11.23
CA HIS A 32 -7.36 2.74 10.25
C HIS A 32 -7.92 2.32 8.89
N SER A 33 -7.75 1.05 8.49
CA SER A 33 -8.27 0.58 7.20
C SER A 33 -9.79 0.59 7.15
N ASP A 34 -10.46 0.24 8.25
CA ASP A 34 -11.92 0.30 8.38
C ASP A 34 -12.44 1.74 8.31
N ILE A 35 -11.76 2.67 9.00
CA ILE A 35 -12.10 4.09 8.94
C ILE A 35 -11.96 4.61 7.51
N VAL A 36 -10.85 4.31 6.82
CA VAL A 36 -10.65 4.71 5.42
C VAL A 36 -11.74 4.16 4.51
N ASN A 37 -12.13 2.90 4.67
CA ASN A 37 -13.19 2.28 3.87
C ASN A 37 -14.54 2.97 4.09
N VAL A 38 -14.89 3.26 5.34
CA VAL A 38 -16.14 3.95 5.69
C VAL A 38 -16.11 5.41 5.20
N VAL A 39 -14.99 6.11 5.35
CA VAL A 39 -14.81 7.47 4.83
C VAL A 39 -15.04 7.53 3.32
N LYS A 40 -14.45 6.61 2.56
CA LYS A 40 -14.67 6.52 1.10
C LYS A 40 -16.14 6.30 0.76
N SER A 41 -16.82 5.44 1.52
CA SER A 41 -18.26 5.23 1.36
C SER A 41 -19.04 6.51 1.63
N LEU A 42 -18.85 7.13 2.80
CA LEU A 42 -19.52 8.37 3.22
C LEU A 42 -19.27 9.53 2.23
N HIS A 43 -18.06 9.63 1.70
CA HIS A 43 -17.69 10.61 0.69
C HIS A 43 -18.44 10.37 -0.62
N GLY A 44 -18.55 9.11 -1.06
CA GLY A 44 -19.34 8.74 -2.25
C GLY A 44 -20.83 9.07 -2.15
N PHE A 45 -21.39 9.12 -0.93
CA PHE A 45 -22.77 9.59 -0.68
C PHE A 45 -22.88 11.10 -0.44
N GLY A 46 -21.77 11.84 -0.49
CA GLY A 46 -21.75 13.29 -0.24
C GLY A 46 -22.06 13.69 1.21
N LEU A 47 -22.01 12.73 2.14
CA LEU A 47 -22.27 12.96 3.57
C LEU A 47 -21.09 13.68 4.24
N VAL A 48 -19.88 13.41 3.77
CA VAL A 48 -18.64 14.01 4.25
C VAL A 48 -17.77 14.50 3.08
N LEU A 49 -17.06 15.60 3.29
CA LEU A 49 -15.98 16.02 2.41
C LEU A 49 -14.69 15.42 2.95
N ALA A 50 -14.09 14.53 2.17
CA ALA A 50 -12.82 13.89 2.51
C ALA A 50 -11.70 14.54 1.69
N GLN A 51 -10.67 15.04 2.34
CA GLN A 51 -9.44 15.54 1.72
C GLN A 51 -8.33 14.53 1.97
N GLU A 52 -7.70 14.04 0.90
CA GLU A 52 -6.60 13.08 1.02
C GLU A 52 -5.36 13.72 1.63
N ILE A 53 -4.78 13.04 2.62
CA ILE A 53 -3.51 13.38 3.25
C ILE A 53 -2.52 12.29 2.90
N LYS A 54 -1.45 12.65 2.20
CA LYS A 54 -0.32 11.76 1.90
C LYS A 54 0.85 12.12 2.80
N ARG A 55 1.36 11.12 3.53
CA ARG A 55 2.60 11.20 4.31
C ARG A 55 3.56 10.15 3.77
N GLU A 56 4.79 10.56 3.49
CA GLU A 56 5.82 9.66 2.99
C GLU A 56 6.93 9.61 4.04
N ASN A 57 7.15 8.42 4.59
CA ASN A 57 8.21 8.19 5.56
C ASN A 57 9.16 7.11 5.03
N TRP A 58 10.45 7.32 5.24
CA TRP A 58 11.45 6.29 4.95
C TRP A 58 11.50 5.31 6.11
N VAL A 59 11.34 4.03 5.79
CA VAL A 59 11.41 2.94 6.76
C VAL A 59 12.51 1.98 6.34
N LEU A 60 13.17 1.36 7.33
CA LEU A 60 14.20 0.35 7.10
C LEU A 60 13.58 -0.88 6.44
N SER A 61 14.22 -1.42 5.41
CA SER A 61 13.88 -2.75 4.88
C SER A 61 14.30 -3.84 5.87
N ASP A 62 13.88 -5.09 5.64
CA ASP A 62 14.30 -6.21 6.49
C ASP A 62 15.83 -6.35 6.56
N GLU A 63 16.53 -6.15 5.43
CA GLU A 63 18.00 -6.10 5.39
C GLU A 63 18.54 -4.88 6.14
N GLY A 64 17.92 -3.71 5.99
CA GLY A 64 18.29 -2.50 6.72
C GLY A 64 18.19 -2.65 8.23
N ASN A 65 17.15 -3.33 8.72
CA ASN A 65 17.00 -3.65 10.15
C ASN A 65 18.09 -4.61 10.63
N GLN A 66 18.41 -5.65 9.86
CA GLN A 66 19.49 -6.58 10.20
C GLN A 66 20.85 -5.87 10.29
N TYR A 67 21.14 -4.95 9.37
CA TYR A 67 22.38 -4.19 9.40
C TYR A 67 22.40 -3.10 10.49
N ALA A 68 21.25 -2.56 10.86
CA ALA A 68 21.15 -1.66 12.01
C ALA A 68 21.48 -2.39 13.34
N GLU A 69 21.18 -3.68 13.46
CA GLU A 69 21.49 -4.48 14.65
C GLU A 69 22.92 -5.03 14.62
N VAL A 70 23.24 -5.82 13.59
CA VAL A 70 24.50 -6.59 13.49
C VAL A 70 25.66 -5.74 12.98
N GLY A 71 25.37 -4.61 12.32
CA GLY A 71 26.35 -3.75 11.63
C GLY A 71 26.34 -3.93 10.13
N SER A 72 26.94 -3.01 9.38
CA SER A 72 26.97 -3.07 7.93
C SER A 72 27.77 -4.28 7.42
N PRO A 73 27.43 -4.83 6.25
CA PRO A 73 28.10 -6.02 5.71
C PRO A 73 29.60 -5.80 5.46
N GLU A 74 30.00 -4.55 5.23
CA GLU A 74 31.38 -4.12 5.05
C GLU A 74 32.18 -4.24 6.36
N VAL A 75 31.60 -3.78 7.47
CA VAL A 75 32.21 -3.84 8.79
C VAL A 75 32.20 -5.27 9.33
N GLN A 76 31.14 -6.04 9.08
CA GLN A 76 31.10 -7.47 9.39
C GLN A 76 32.22 -8.23 8.66
N LEU A 77 32.40 -7.95 7.35
CA LEU A 77 33.49 -8.53 6.58
C LEU A 77 34.86 -8.08 7.10
N PHE A 78 35.01 -6.79 7.38
CA PHE A 78 36.25 -6.24 7.92
C PHE A 78 36.61 -6.95 9.22
N ASN A 79 35.68 -7.06 10.17
CA ASN A 79 35.88 -7.73 11.47
C ASN A 79 36.24 -9.21 11.33
N ALA A 80 35.75 -9.90 10.31
CA ALA A 80 36.07 -11.30 10.04
C ALA A 80 37.49 -11.54 9.49
N VAL A 81 38.13 -10.53 8.87
CA VAL A 81 39.48 -10.64 8.28
C VAL A 81 40.55 -10.28 9.32
N PRO A 82 41.33 -11.19 9.92
CA PRO A 82 42.40 -10.81 10.85
C PRO A 82 43.45 -9.88 10.22
N PRO A 83 44.24 -9.14 11.02
CA PRO A 83 45.28 -8.22 10.51
C PRO A 83 46.38 -8.94 9.71
N GLN A 84 46.57 -10.24 9.96
CA GLN A 84 47.51 -11.12 9.23
C GLN A 84 47.01 -11.52 7.84
N GLY A 85 45.77 -11.18 7.51
CA GLY A 85 45.08 -11.63 6.30
C GLY A 85 44.49 -13.03 6.44
N ILE A 86 43.55 -13.36 5.55
CA ILE A 86 42.88 -14.67 5.52
C ILE A 86 42.74 -15.17 4.09
N ALA A 87 42.82 -16.49 3.92
CA ALA A 87 42.56 -17.12 2.64
C ALA A 87 41.09 -16.91 2.23
N ARG A 88 40.86 -16.71 0.92
CA ARG A 88 39.51 -16.45 0.39
C ARG A 88 38.51 -17.57 0.73
N ASP A 89 38.97 -18.81 0.71
CA ASP A 89 38.14 -20.00 0.97
C ASP A 89 37.74 -20.11 2.46
N GLU A 90 38.62 -19.70 3.37
CA GLU A 90 38.31 -19.66 4.81
C GLU A 90 37.36 -18.53 5.14
N LEU A 91 37.50 -17.39 4.46
CA LEU A 91 36.58 -16.26 4.60
C LEU A 91 35.18 -16.62 4.11
N GLN A 92 35.06 -17.42 3.05
CA GLN A 92 33.80 -17.98 2.55
C GLN A 92 33.09 -18.91 3.53
N LYS A 93 33.84 -19.60 4.40
CA LYS A 93 33.28 -20.47 5.44
C LYS A 93 32.82 -19.70 6.68
N LYS A 94 33.47 -18.57 7.00
CA LYS A 94 33.18 -17.78 8.21
C LYS A 94 32.03 -16.79 8.03
N VAL A 95 31.80 -16.31 6.82
CA VAL A 95 30.84 -15.22 6.55
C VAL A 95 29.80 -15.71 5.55
N ALA A 96 28.54 -15.28 5.71
CA ALA A 96 27.48 -15.66 4.77
C ALA A 96 27.81 -15.18 3.34
N PRO A 97 27.44 -15.95 2.30
CA PRO A 97 27.79 -15.66 0.92
C PRO A 97 27.25 -14.29 0.42
N LEU A 98 26.10 -13.85 0.95
CA LEU A 98 25.52 -12.53 0.63
C LEU A 98 26.37 -11.38 1.18
N ILE A 99 26.77 -11.47 2.45
CA ILE A 99 27.62 -10.48 3.13
C ILE A 99 29.00 -10.42 2.44
N LEU A 100 29.54 -11.57 2.02
CA LEU A 100 30.82 -11.59 1.29
C LEU A 100 30.74 -10.87 -0.04
N LYS A 101 29.69 -11.11 -0.83
CA LYS A 101 29.55 -10.49 -2.14
C LYS A 101 29.36 -8.99 -2.02
N ILE A 102 28.45 -8.56 -1.14
CA ILE A 102 28.08 -7.15 -0.96
C ILE A 102 29.19 -6.41 -0.22
N GLY A 103 29.61 -6.95 0.93
CA GLY A 103 30.65 -6.38 1.79
C GLY A 103 32.00 -6.26 1.08
N SER A 104 32.41 -7.23 0.26
CA SER A 104 33.70 -7.12 -0.46
C SER A 104 33.69 -6.02 -1.52
N GLN A 105 32.57 -5.85 -2.22
CA GLN A 105 32.43 -4.81 -3.25
C GLN A 105 32.58 -3.41 -2.63
N TYR A 106 31.91 -3.17 -1.50
CA TYR A 106 31.95 -1.87 -0.84
C TYR A 106 33.23 -1.67 -0.01
N ALA A 107 33.73 -2.68 0.70
CA ALA A 107 34.97 -2.58 1.46
C ALA A 107 36.20 -2.34 0.56
N VAL A 108 36.22 -2.89 -0.66
CA VAL A 108 37.25 -2.57 -1.67
C VAL A 108 37.07 -1.14 -2.18
N LYS A 109 35.84 -0.70 -2.46
CA LYS A 109 35.55 0.68 -2.90
C LYS A 109 35.97 1.73 -1.86
N SER A 110 35.74 1.42 -0.58
CA SER A 110 36.14 2.25 0.57
C SER A 110 37.62 2.09 0.95
N LYS A 111 38.38 1.25 0.23
CA LYS A 111 39.82 0.96 0.46
C LYS A 111 40.13 0.37 1.85
N TRP A 112 39.18 -0.29 2.49
CA TRP A 112 39.35 -0.92 3.81
C TRP A 112 40.10 -2.24 3.73
N ILE A 113 39.84 -3.00 2.66
CA ILE A 113 40.48 -4.30 2.39
C ILE A 113 41.09 -4.31 0.98
N GLU A 114 42.13 -5.12 0.81
CA GLU A 114 42.71 -5.43 -0.49
C GLU A 114 42.50 -6.91 -0.80
N MET A 115 41.84 -7.17 -1.92
CA MET A 115 41.59 -8.54 -2.40
C MET A 115 42.75 -8.96 -3.30
N GLY A 116 43.73 -9.66 -2.74
CA GLY A 116 44.77 -10.34 -3.50
C GLY A 116 44.24 -11.60 -4.20
N LYS A 117 45.05 -12.19 -5.11
CA LYS A 117 44.68 -13.41 -5.84
C LYS A 117 44.43 -14.62 -4.92
N GLN A 118 45.06 -14.66 -3.75
CA GLN A 118 44.98 -15.79 -2.81
C GLN A 118 44.57 -15.38 -1.38
N GLN A 119 44.83 -14.13 -0.97
CA GLN A 119 44.57 -13.66 0.39
C GLN A 119 43.93 -12.28 0.41
N VAL A 120 43.10 -12.05 1.43
CA VAL A 120 42.48 -10.75 1.71
C VAL A 120 43.20 -10.13 2.89
N THR A 121 43.74 -8.92 2.71
CA THR A 121 44.45 -8.18 3.77
C THR A 121 43.69 -6.91 4.15
N ARG A 122 43.80 -6.51 5.43
CA ARG A 122 43.27 -5.23 5.90
C ARG A 122 44.25 -4.10 5.57
N LYS A 123 43.76 -2.99 5.04
CA LYS A 123 44.55 -1.76 4.81
C LYS A 123 44.42 -0.74 5.95
N VAL A 124 43.32 -0.78 6.69
CA VAL A 124 43.02 0.16 7.77
C VAL A 124 42.90 -0.60 9.09
N GLN A 125 43.26 0.03 10.21
CA GLN A 125 43.23 -0.58 11.55
C GLN A 125 41.86 -0.45 12.23
N CYS A 126 41.19 0.71 12.07
CA CYS A 126 39.86 0.99 12.61
C CYS A 126 38.92 1.49 11.51
N VAL A 127 37.67 1.08 11.57
CA VAL A 127 36.63 1.47 10.61
C VAL A 127 35.42 1.95 11.40
N GLU A 128 34.86 3.09 11.00
CA GLU A 128 33.60 3.61 11.52
C GLU A 128 32.43 3.17 10.62
N ASP A 129 31.33 2.71 11.24
CA ASP A 129 30.17 2.19 10.52
C ASP A 129 29.15 3.30 10.22
N HIS A 130 29.52 4.22 9.32
CA HIS A 130 28.64 5.32 8.92
C HIS A 130 27.28 4.84 8.38
N VAL A 131 27.24 3.66 7.74
CA VAL A 131 25.98 3.11 7.21
C VAL A 131 25.06 2.73 8.36
N LYS A 132 25.57 2.06 9.41
CA LYS A 132 24.79 1.74 10.61
C LYS A 132 24.28 3.00 11.30
N ASP A 133 25.12 4.03 11.45
CA ASP A 133 24.73 5.28 12.09
C ASP A 133 23.58 5.97 11.32
N LEU A 134 23.67 6.00 9.99
CA LEU A 134 22.60 6.51 9.14
C LEU A 134 21.30 5.69 9.29
N LEU A 135 21.39 4.35 9.32
CA LEU A 135 20.21 3.49 9.52
C LEU A 135 19.57 3.72 10.90
N LEU A 136 20.37 3.91 11.95
CA LEU A 136 19.88 4.26 13.29
C LEU A 136 19.24 5.64 13.32
N GLN A 137 19.78 6.63 12.60
CA GLN A 137 19.16 7.95 12.46
C GLN A 137 17.78 7.87 11.77
N ILE A 138 17.61 7.02 10.76
CA ILE A 138 16.28 6.76 10.14
C ILE A 138 15.34 6.12 11.16
N LYS A 139 15.82 5.15 11.93
CA LYS A 139 15.03 4.49 12.98
C LYS A 139 14.57 5.46 14.07
N ASP A 140 15.42 6.41 14.44
CA ASP A 140 15.12 7.49 15.39
C ASP A 140 14.21 8.59 14.81
N GLY A 141 13.95 8.59 13.50
CA GLY A 141 13.17 9.62 12.81
C GLY A 141 13.93 10.95 12.63
N LYS A 142 15.27 10.93 12.67
CA LYS A 142 16.09 12.12 12.40
C LYS A 142 16.19 12.36 10.89
N GLY A 143 16.19 13.63 10.49
CA GLY A 143 16.35 14.03 9.10
C GLY A 143 17.74 13.72 8.58
N ILE A 144 17.82 13.11 7.40
CA ILE A 144 19.06 12.72 6.73
C ILE A 144 19.21 13.50 5.42
N GLY A 145 20.45 13.75 4.99
CA GLY A 145 20.74 14.41 3.72
C GLY A 145 20.23 13.64 2.51
N SER A 146 19.86 14.35 1.44
CA SER A 146 19.35 13.75 0.20
C SER A 146 20.35 12.78 -0.46
N GLU A 147 21.64 13.04 -0.33
CA GLU A 147 22.71 12.17 -0.87
C GLU A 147 22.74 10.80 -0.19
N ASP A 148 22.63 10.78 1.14
CA ASP A 148 22.65 9.55 1.93
C ASP A 148 21.40 8.71 1.68
N ILE A 149 20.24 9.35 1.56
CA ILE A 149 18.99 8.68 1.17
C ILE A 149 19.14 8.02 -0.21
N ASN A 150 19.76 8.71 -1.17
CA ASN A 150 20.01 8.14 -2.50
C ASN A 150 20.97 6.93 -2.45
N LEU A 151 22.00 6.97 -1.60
CA LEU A 151 22.91 5.86 -1.39
C LEU A 151 22.20 4.65 -0.77
N LEU A 152 21.42 4.85 0.30
CA LEU A 152 20.67 3.79 0.97
C LEU A 152 19.58 3.19 0.07
N LYS A 153 18.92 4.01 -0.75
CA LYS A 153 17.93 3.57 -1.74
C LYS A 153 18.54 2.72 -2.84
N ARG A 154 19.71 3.10 -3.39
CA ARG A 154 20.44 2.28 -4.38
C ARG A 154 20.83 0.91 -3.81
N ARG A 155 21.09 0.85 -2.51
CA ARG A 155 21.43 -0.38 -1.77
C ARG A 155 20.20 -1.18 -1.30
N LYS A 156 18.98 -0.67 -1.50
CA LYS A 156 17.71 -1.28 -1.03
C LYS A 156 17.63 -1.49 0.49
N LEU A 157 18.30 -0.63 1.26
CA LEU A 157 18.29 -0.69 2.74
C LEU A 157 17.11 0.05 3.35
N ILE A 158 16.45 0.88 2.55
CA ILE A 158 15.31 1.69 2.94
C ILE A 158 14.20 1.57 1.90
N GLU A 159 12.96 1.65 2.37
CA GLU A 159 11.76 1.63 1.55
C GLU A 159 10.92 2.87 1.85
N LEU A 160 10.30 3.41 0.80
CA LEU A 160 9.39 4.53 0.93
C LEU A 160 8.03 3.99 1.37
N GLN A 161 7.68 4.17 2.64
CA GLN A 161 6.36 3.84 3.14
C GLN A 161 5.45 5.04 2.95
N THR A 162 4.47 4.88 2.06
CA THR A 162 3.42 5.88 1.86
C THR A 162 2.26 5.56 2.80
N TRP A 163 1.92 6.52 3.64
CA TRP A 163 0.74 6.47 4.49
C TRP A 163 -0.31 7.43 3.91
N ASN A 164 -1.50 6.88 3.67
CA ASN A 164 -2.63 7.64 3.15
C ASN A 164 -3.69 7.75 4.25
N GLY A 165 -4.06 8.98 4.58
CA GLY A 165 -5.15 9.32 5.49
C GLY A 165 -6.11 10.32 4.87
N PHE A 166 -7.10 10.74 5.64
CA PHE A 166 -8.09 11.72 5.23
C PHE A 166 -8.33 12.76 6.32
N SER A 167 -8.45 14.03 5.92
CA SER A 167 -9.13 15.07 6.70
C SER A 167 -10.61 15.05 6.32
N LEU A 168 -11.50 15.15 7.31
CA LEU A 168 -12.94 15.04 7.13
C LEU A 168 -13.62 16.32 7.58
N LYS A 169 -14.45 16.87 6.69
CA LYS A 169 -15.38 17.97 6.99
C LYS A 169 -16.81 17.54 6.75
N LYS A 170 -17.76 18.26 7.34
CA LYS A 170 -19.19 18.07 7.07
C LYS A 170 -19.47 18.26 5.58
N GLY A 171 -20.17 17.28 4.98
CA GLY A 171 -20.63 17.34 3.61
C GLY A 171 -21.92 18.15 3.45
N PRO A 172 -22.30 18.47 2.21
CA PRO A 172 -23.55 19.18 1.92
C PRO A 172 -24.78 18.38 2.37
N ASN A 173 -24.71 17.04 2.31
CA ASN A 173 -25.80 16.15 2.71
C ASN A 173 -25.55 15.53 4.09
N PHE A 174 -24.86 16.21 5.01
CA PHE A 174 -24.51 15.61 6.30
C PHE A 174 -25.74 15.18 7.10
N VAL A 175 -25.77 13.90 7.50
CA VAL A 175 -26.82 13.30 8.33
C VAL A 175 -26.16 12.47 9.43
N LEU A 176 -26.77 12.46 10.62
CA LEU A 176 -26.25 11.76 11.81
C LEU A 176 -26.36 10.24 11.71
N GLU A 177 -27.44 9.75 11.10
CA GLU A 177 -27.63 8.34 10.76
C GLU A 177 -27.99 8.21 9.29
N ARG A 178 -27.15 7.48 8.56
CA ARG A 178 -27.43 7.18 7.16
C ARG A 178 -28.63 6.25 7.05
N LYS A 179 -29.71 6.74 6.46
CA LYS A 179 -30.81 5.89 6.00
C LYS A 179 -30.29 5.04 4.84
N LYS A 180 -30.34 3.71 5.01
CA LYS A 180 -30.04 2.79 3.90
C LYS A 180 -31.19 2.89 2.91
N LEU A 181 -30.92 3.48 1.74
CA LEU A 181 -31.86 3.44 0.63
C LEU A 181 -32.01 1.98 0.19
N ALA A 182 -33.25 1.48 0.15
CA ALA A 182 -33.50 0.16 -0.41
C ALA A 182 -33.22 0.21 -1.92
N THR A 183 -32.42 -0.74 -2.41
CA THR A 183 -32.07 -0.84 -3.83
C THR A 183 -33.22 -1.38 -4.65
N ASP A 184 -33.93 -2.36 -4.09
CA ASP A 184 -35.05 -3.03 -4.73
C ASP A 184 -36.21 -3.18 -3.75
N LEU A 185 -37.40 -3.25 -4.33
CA LEU A 185 -38.63 -3.43 -3.60
C LEU A 185 -38.83 -4.94 -3.39
N THR A 186 -38.52 -5.42 -2.19
CA THR A 186 -38.63 -6.84 -1.85
C THR A 186 -40.06 -7.22 -1.46
N ARG A 187 -40.39 -8.51 -1.59
CA ARG A 187 -41.70 -9.05 -1.17
C ARG A 187 -41.99 -8.78 0.31
N GLU A 188 -40.96 -8.89 1.15
CA GLU A 188 -41.05 -8.64 2.60
C GLU A 188 -41.42 -7.18 2.88
N LEU A 189 -40.82 -6.23 2.14
CA LEU A 189 -41.15 -4.81 2.24
C LEU A 189 -42.60 -4.53 1.82
N LEU A 190 -43.11 -5.22 0.79
CA LEU A 190 -44.52 -5.10 0.36
C LEU A 190 -45.50 -5.62 1.40
N GLN A 191 -45.17 -6.74 2.06
CA GLN A 191 -46.04 -7.38 3.05
C GLN A 191 -46.08 -6.61 4.38
N SER A 192 -44.95 -6.05 4.80
CA SER A 192 -44.84 -5.22 6.01
C SER A 192 -45.44 -3.81 5.83
N GLY A 193 -45.45 -3.29 4.60
CA GLY A 193 -45.90 -1.92 4.30
C GLY A 193 -44.82 -0.85 4.52
N ASP A 194 -43.62 -1.24 4.95
CA ASP A 194 -42.50 -0.35 5.24
C ASP A 194 -41.98 0.39 3.99
N TRP A 195 -42.27 -0.13 2.80
CA TRP A 195 -41.93 0.48 1.51
C TRP A 195 -42.45 1.92 1.34
N LYS A 196 -43.52 2.31 2.06
CA LYS A 196 -44.09 3.66 1.98
C LYS A 196 -43.24 4.72 2.68
N ASN A 197 -42.48 4.32 3.70
CA ASN A 197 -41.69 5.23 4.54
C ASN A 197 -40.19 5.20 4.18
N MET A 198 -39.77 4.28 3.31
CA MET A 198 -38.39 4.15 2.86
C MET A 198 -38.14 4.95 1.58
N GLU A 199 -36.99 5.59 1.51
CA GLU A 199 -36.51 6.21 0.28
C GLU A 199 -35.81 5.14 -0.58
N LEU A 200 -36.26 5.02 -1.84
CA LEU A 200 -35.66 4.10 -2.82
C LEU A 200 -34.55 4.81 -3.59
N LYS A 201 -33.48 4.06 -3.90
CA LYS A 201 -32.42 4.59 -4.75
C LYS A 201 -33.01 4.89 -6.15
N PRO A 202 -32.77 6.07 -6.73
CA PRO A 202 -33.26 6.38 -8.06
C PRO A 202 -32.64 5.43 -9.09
N TYR A 203 -33.49 4.90 -9.98
CA TYR A 203 -33.05 3.99 -11.03
C TYR A 203 -32.22 4.74 -12.08
N ASN A 204 -31.08 4.18 -12.45
CA ASN A 204 -30.22 4.77 -13.48
C ASN A 204 -30.70 4.35 -14.88
N PHE A 205 -31.58 5.16 -15.49
CA PHE A 205 -32.11 4.94 -16.84
C PHE A 205 -31.04 4.99 -17.95
N SER A 206 -29.86 5.56 -17.67
CA SER A 206 -28.74 5.61 -18.63
C SER A 206 -27.92 4.33 -18.67
N ALA A 207 -28.07 3.43 -17.70
CA ALA A 207 -27.35 2.17 -17.67
C ALA A 207 -27.96 1.17 -18.67
N LYS A 208 -27.10 0.46 -19.41
CA LYS A 208 -27.55 -0.64 -20.27
C LYS A 208 -28.05 -1.78 -19.39
N ALA A 209 -29.28 -2.23 -19.62
CA ALA A 209 -29.81 -3.42 -18.97
C ALA A 209 -29.01 -4.67 -19.38
N LEU A 210 -28.99 -5.69 -18.53
CA LEU A 210 -28.48 -7.00 -18.95
C LEU A 210 -29.35 -7.52 -20.11
N PRO A 211 -28.75 -7.96 -21.23
CA PRO A 211 -29.52 -8.60 -22.28
C PRO A 211 -30.13 -9.90 -21.74
N PRO A 212 -31.39 -10.21 -22.07
CA PRO A 212 -31.97 -11.49 -21.67
C PRO A 212 -31.16 -12.64 -22.27
N SER A 213 -30.95 -13.69 -21.47
CA SER A 213 -30.29 -14.90 -21.95
C SER A 213 -31.20 -15.66 -22.92
N GLY A 214 -31.08 -15.35 -24.21
CA GLY A 214 -31.76 -16.04 -25.30
C GLY A 214 -30.80 -16.87 -26.14
N GLY A 215 -31.33 -17.90 -26.81
CA GLY A 215 -30.60 -18.61 -27.86
C GLY A 215 -30.35 -17.68 -29.05
N HIS A 216 -29.17 -17.81 -29.67
CA HIS A 216 -28.81 -17.03 -30.86
C HIS A 216 -28.85 -17.94 -32.10
N LEU A 217 -29.56 -17.52 -33.14
CA LEU A 217 -29.46 -18.17 -34.44
C LEU A 217 -28.11 -17.88 -35.07
N HIS A 218 -27.51 -18.90 -35.68
CA HIS A 218 -26.26 -18.73 -36.41
C HIS A 218 -26.44 -17.69 -37.54
N PRO A 219 -25.58 -16.65 -37.65
CA PRO A 219 -25.77 -15.56 -38.62
C PRO A 219 -25.94 -16.04 -40.06
N LEU A 220 -25.19 -17.07 -40.48
CA LEU A 220 -25.31 -17.66 -41.81
C LEU A 220 -26.69 -18.29 -42.05
N LEU A 221 -27.21 -19.05 -41.08
CA LEU A 221 -28.52 -19.71 -41.22
C LEU A 221 -29.65 -18.67 -41.27
N LYS A 222 -29.51 -17.57 -40.52
CA LYS A 222 -30.44 -16.44 -40.57
C LYS A 222 -30.46 -15.79 -41.95
N ALA A 223 -29.29 -15.55 -42.55
CA ALA A 223 -29.19 -15.00 -43.90
C ALA A 223 -29.75 -15.96 -44.95
N CYS A 224 -29.35 -17.23 -44.92
CA CYS A 224 -29.86 -18.26 -45.83
C CYS A 224 -31.40 -18.37 -45.78
N PHE A 225 -31.97 -18.38 -44.57
CA PHE A 225 -33.42 -18.43 -44.40
C PHE A 225 -34.13 -17.22 -45.02
N GLN A 226 -33.56 -16.02 -44.87
CA GLN A 226 -34.11 -14.80 -45.46
C GLN A 226 -34.06 -14.81 -46.99
N TYR A 227 -32.98 -15.33 -47.59
CA TYR A 227 -32.90 -15.53 -49.05
C TYR A 227 -33.91 -16.56 -49.55
N LEU A 228 -34.11 -17.64 -48.81
CA LEU A 228 -35.05 -18.71 -49.18
C LEU A 228 -36.50 -18.20 -49.18
N ILE A 229 -36.88 -17.41 -48.16
CA ILE A 229 -38.17 -16.70 -48.14
C ILE A 229 -38.32 -15.78 -49.35
N PHE A 230 -37.30 -14.96 -49.63
CA PHE A 230 -37.35 -14.02 -50.76
C PHE A 230 -37.58 -14.74 -52.09
N ILE A 231 -36.88 -15.84 -52.35
CA ILE A 231 -37.09 -16.63 -53.57
C ILE A 231 -38.51 -17.19 -53.62
N SER A 232 -39.03 -17.72 -52.52
CA SER A 232 -40.40 -18.29 -52.47
C SER A 232 -41.55 -17.28 -52.63
N VAL A 233 -41.30 -15.97 -52.47
CA VAL A 233 -42.31 -14.91 -52.62
C VAL A 233 -42.34 -14.34 -54.05
N PHE A 234 -41.24 -14.48 -54.79
CA PHE A 234 -41.10 -13.97 -56.16
C PHE A 234 -41.19 -15.06 -57.25
N THR A 235 -41.61 -16.27 -56.87
CA THR A 235 -41.96 -17.37 -57.79
C THR A 235 -43.44 -17.69 -57.65
#